data_AF-A0A383WPH7-F1
#
_entry.id   AF-A0A383WPH7-F1
#
_cell.length_a   1.000
_cell.length_b   1.000
_cell.length_c   1.000
_cell.angle_alpha   90.00
_cell.angle_beta   90.00
_cell.angle_gamma   90.00
#
_symmetry.space_group_name_H-M   'P 1'
#
loop_
_entity.id
_entity.type
_entity.pdbx_description
1 polymer ?
#
loop_
_entity_poly.entity_id
_entity_poly.type
_entity_poly.pdbx_seq_one_letter_code
_entity_poly.pdbx_strand_id
1 'polypeptide(L)'
;MADHPQQHHVEQQPLQQRKQQQPDPAAALRRVLEVVRSGQLDPLLEFCPDEVIDKLLALRKETGSTEQVHFEDIVRASSDGEGTPFLDTYSLRNLVMAAPSSVQLLSAMHISPEKYLQRCAIVAPSGEECVLTFSAALQEVQECQYRGPPLLSKKWMLQGVSGECNSDELPSHPSPSFPPEAVVEAQLAALREGRVASVFAHASPENKASTGPVEKFAAMLNTNPLYSPLMRHATAETVQRLQPSETTYMEVIRITPAAPQTDGAASGSSSSSNASGKRGSSKQQQQQPLIFMWILSRQSENSAWSNCWMTDAVRPMSSIPAEFTR
;
A
#
# COMPACT_ATOMS: atom_id res chain seq x y z
N MET A 1 -46.41 39.28 -58.76
CA MET A 1 -46.23 38.78 -57.39
C MET A 1 -45.43 37.49 -57.49
N ALA A 2 -44.11 37.58 -57.32
CA ALA A 2 -43.20 36.45 -57.34
C ALA A 2 -42.28 36.61 -56.13
N ASP A 3 -42.47 35.74 -55.14
CA ASP A 3 -41.69 35.67 -53.90
C ASP A 3 -40.38 34.94 -54.18
N HIS A 4 -39.25 35.59 -53.90
CA HIS A 4 -37.92 35.00 -53.95
C HIS A 4 -37.47 34.61 -52.54
N PRO A 5 -37.18 33.32 -52.27
CA PRO A 5 -36.64 32.92 -50.99
C PRO A 5 -35.18 33.36 -50.88
N GLN A 6 -34.90 34.23 -49.91
CA GLN A 6 -33.55 34.62 -49.53
C GLN A 6 -32.77 33.40 -49.01
N GLN A 7 -31.75 32.99 -49.77
CA GLN A 7 -30.78 32.00 -49.32
C GLN A 7 -29.88 32.63 -48.25
N HIS A 8 -30.09 32.26 -46.99
CA HIS A 8 -29.14 32.56 -45.92
C HIS A 8 -27.86 31.75 -46.16
N HIS A 9 -26.83 32.46 -46.61
CA HIS A 9 -25.46 31.97 -46.68
C HIS A 9 -24.97 31.75 -45.23
N VAL A 10 -25.01 30.50 -44.76
CA VAL A 10 -24.36 30.12 -43.50
C VAL A 10 -22.86 30.20 -43.76
N GLU A 11 -22.27 31.31 -43.32
CA GLU A 11 -20.85 31.55 -43.33
C GLU A 11 -20.15 30.44 -42.53
N GLN A 12 -19.61 29.46 -43.25
CA GLN A 12 -18.76 28.42 -42.70
C GLN A 12 -17.49 29.11 -42.19
N GLN A 13 -17.49 29.50 -40.91
CA GLN A 13 -16.27 29.94 -40.26
C GLN A 13 -15.22 28.83 -40.44
N PRO A 14 -14.03 29.17 -40.96
CA PRO A 14 -12.98 28.18 -41.15
C PRO A 14 -12.70 27.54 -39.79
N LEU A 15 -12.65 26.20 -39.77
CA LEU A 15 -12.10 25.38 -38.69
C LEU A 15 -10.65 25.79 -38.47
N GLN A 16 -10.45 26.96 -37.85
CA GLN A 16 -9.18 27.38 -37.31
C GLN A 16 -8.79 26.28 -36.34
N GLN A 17 -7.69 25.63 -36.67
CA GLN A 17 -6.99 24.68 -35.84
C GLN A 17 -6.82 25.32 -34.45
N ARG A 18 -7.78 25.08 -33.56
CA ARG A 18 -7.59 25.29 -32.13
C ARG A 18 -6.37 24.43 -31.83
N LYS A 19 -5.21 25.07 -31.66
CA LYS A 19 -4.04 24.42 -31.08
C LYS A 19 -4.55 23.77 -29.80
N GLN A 20 -4.74 22.45 -29.84
CA GLN A 20 -5.22 21.70 -28.69
C GLN A 20 -4.14 21.86 -27.64
N GLN A 21 -4.39 22.76 -26.68
CA GLN A 21 -3.48 22.97 -25.57
C GLN A 21 -3.45 21.64 -24.81
N GLN A 22 -2.26 21.05 -24.72
CA GLN A 22 -2.08 19.80 -23.98
C GLN A 22 -2.58 20.01 -22.55
N PRO A 23 -3.40 19.08 -22.00
CA PRO A 23 -3.93 19.24 -20.66
C PRO A 23 -2.77 19.29 -19.65
N ASP A 24 -2.93 20.09 -18.59
CA ASP A 24 -1.96 20.22 -17.51
C ASP A 24 -2.14 19.03 -16.52
N PRO A 25 -1.11 18.17 -16.34
CA PRO A 25 -1.21 17.07 -15.38
C PRO A 25 -1.38 17.54 -13.93
N ALA A 26 -0.77 18.67 -13.55
CA ALA A 26 -0.89 19.21 -12.20
C ALA A 26 -2.32 19.69 -11.93
N ALA A 27 -3.01 20.24 -12.93
CA ALA A 27 -4.43 20.57 -12.83
C ALA A 27 -5.29 19.32 -12.66
N ALA A 28 -5.02 18.24 -13.40
CA ALA A 28 -5.76 16.98 -13.25
C ALA A 28 -5.60 16.39 -11.84
N LEU A 29 -4.37 16.32 -11.30
CA LEU A 29 -4.14 15.81 -9.95
C LEU A 29 -4.72 16.72 -8.85
N ARG A 30 -4.74 18.05 -9.05
CA ARG A 30 -5.46 18.95 -8.12
C ARG A 30 -6.94 18.61 -8.06
N ARG A 31 -7.56 18.34 -9.21
CA ARG A 31 -8.97 17.94 -9.28
C ARG A 31 -9.24 16.59 -8.60
N VAL A 32 -8.33 15.62 -8.74
CA VAL A 32 -8.39 14.36 -7.96
C VAL A 32 -8.44 14.65 -6.46
N LEU A 33 -7.55 15.50 -5.95
CA LEU A 33 -7.50 15.86 -4.53
C LEU A 33 -8.73 16.65 -4.06
N GLU A 34 -9.31 17.50 -4.93
CA GLU A 34 -10.56 18.20 -4.64
C GLU A 34 -11.74 17.24 -4.51
N VAL A 35 -11.83 16.23 -5.40
CA VAL A 35 -12.83 15.17 -5.32
C VAL A 35 -12.68 14.39 -4.02
N VAL A 36 -11.46 13.95 -3.67
CA VAL A 36 -11.17 13.28 -2.39
C VAL A 36 -11.65 14.12 -1.20
N ARG A 37 -11.33 15.43 -1.17
CA ARG A 37 -11.75 16.33 -0.09
C ARG A 37 -13.26 16.53 0.00
N SER A 38 -13.99 16.36 -1.10
CA SER A 38 -15.45 16.44 -1.11
C SER A 38 -16.13 15.21 -0.47
N GLY A 39 -15.38 14.12 -0.27
CA GLY A 39 -15.91 12.85 0.24
C GLY A 39 -16.74 12.06 -0.79
N GLN A 40 -16.87 12.55 -2.02
CA GLN A 40 -17.54 11.85 -3.11
C GLN A 40 -16.50 11.05 -3.91
N LEU A 41 -16.50 9.73 -3.76
CA LEU A 41 -15.49 8.87 -4.40
C LEU A 41 -15.80 8.54 -5.86
N ASP A 42 -17.08 8.41 -6.23
CA ASP A 42 -17.46 8.03 -7.61
C ASP A 42 -16.92 8.94 -8.72
N PRO A 43 -16.83 10.29 -8.54
CA PRO A 43 -16.16 11.13 -9.53
C PRO A 43 -14.67 10.80 -9.76
N LEU A 44 -14.01 10.04 -8.88
CA LEU A 44 -12.65 9.54 -9.12
C LEU A 44 -12.58 8.53 -10.26
N LEU A 45 -13.70 7.90 -10.63
CA LEU A 45 -13.78 7.02 -11.80
C LEU A 45 -13.37 7.74 -13.09
N GLU A 46 -13.55 9.07 -13.19
CA GLU A 46 -13.11 9.87 -14.35
C GLU A 46 -11.57 9.84 -14.52
N PHE A 47 -10.82 9.51 -13.47
CA PHE A 47 -9.36 9.47 -13.49
C PHE A 47 -8.79 8.05 -13.49
N CYS A 48 -9.64 7.01 -13.41
CA CYS A 48 -9.20 5.63 -13.45
C CYS A 48 -8.92 5.19 -14.88
N PRO A 49 -7.82 4.45 -15.16
CA PRO A 49 -7.56 3.91 -16.49
C PRO A 49 -8.66 2.96 -16.92
N ASP A 50 -9.00 2.97 -18.21
CA ASP A 50 -10.02 2.09 -18.77
C ASP A 50 -9.66 0.62 -18.52
N GLU A 51 -8.38 0.26 -18.51
CA GLU A 51 -7.95 -1.12 -18.24
C GLU A 51 -8.31 -1.60 -16.82
N VAL A 52 -8.36 -0.69 -15.85
CA VAL A 52 -8.78 -1.00 -14.47
C VAL A 52 -10.29 -1.21 -14.42
N ILE A 53 -11.05 -0.35 -15.11
CA ILE A 53 -12.51 -0.43 -15.21
C ILE A 53 -12.90 -1.71 -15.95
N ASP A 54 -12.25 -2.04 -17.06
CA ASP A 54 -12.51 -3.23 -17.88
C ASP A 54 -12.25 -4.53 -17.11
N LYS A 55 -11.15 -4.60 -16.34
CA LYS A 55 -10.87 -5.75 -15.45
C LYS A 55 -11.98 -5.95 -14.44
N LEU A 56 -12.46 -4.86 -13.83
CA LEU A 56 -13.55 -4.93 -12.87
C LEU A 56 -14.87 -5.37 -13.53
N LEU A 57 -15.18 -4.85 -14.71
CA LEU A 57 -16.36 -5.26 -15.47
C LEU A 57 -16.30 -6.74 -15.87
N ALA A 58 -15.12 -7.25 -16.21
CA ALA A 58 -14.91 -8.67 -16.48
C ALA A 58 -15.19 -9.54 -15.24
N LEU A 59 -14.65 -9.16 -14.07
CA LEU A 59 -14.90 -9.85 -12.80
C LEU A 59 -16.39 -9.85 -12.43
N ARG A 60 -17.10 -8.74 -12.63
CA ARG A 60 -18.55 -8.65 -12.37
C ARG A 60 -19.38 -9.49 -13.32
N LYS A 61 -18.96 -9.60 -14.59
CA LYS A 61 -19.61 -10.47 -15.57
C LYS A 61 -19.53 -11.94 -15.14
N GLU A 62 -18.43 -12.35 -14.50
CA GLU A 62 -18.28 -13.71 -13.95
C GLU A 62 -19.18 -13.97 -12.74
N THR A 63 -19.41 -12.95 -11.90
CA THR A 63 -20.31 -13.06 -10.73
C THR A 63 -21.79 -12.82 -11.06
N GLY A 64 -22.10 -12.36 -12.28
CA GLY A 64 -23.46 -12.07 -12.73
C GLY A 64 -24.07 -10.79 -12.17
N SER A 65 -23.25 -9.88 -11.62
CA SER A 65 -23.73 -8.59 -11.12
C SER A 65 -23.97 -7.60 -12.26
N THR A 66 -25.12 -6.90 -12.21
CA THR A 66 -25.52 -5.85 -13.17
C THR A 66 -25.53 -4.46 -12.56
N GLU A 67 -25.05 -4.31 -11.32
CA GLU A 67 -25.04 -3.03 -10.62
C GLU A 67 -24.09 -2.02 -11.26
N GLN A 68 -24.35 -0.73 -11.02
CA GLN A 68 -23.47 0.35 -11.44
C GLN A 68 -22.08 0.18 -10.80
N VAL A 69 -21.03 0.50 -11.55
CA VAL A 69 -19.66 0.48 -11.05
C VAL A 69 -19.46 1.68 -10.13
N HIS A 70 -19.06 1.41 -8.90
CA HIS A 70 -18.65 2.41 -7.91
C HIS A 70 -17.14 2.38 -7.73
N PHE A 71 -16.58 3.47 -7.23
CA PHE A 71 -15.14 3.54 -6.98
C PHE A 71 -14.65 2.51 -5.96
N GLU A 72 -15.51 2.16 -4.99
CA GLU A 72 -15.22 1.10 -3.99
C GLU A 72 -14.95 -0.27 -4.62
N ASP A 73 -15.56 -0.55 -5.77
CA ASP A 73 -15.34 -1.80 -6.48
C ASP A 73 -13.93 -1.88 -7.07
N ILE A 74 -13.40 -0.74 -7.55
CA ILE A 74 -12.01 -0.65 -8.03
C ILE A 74 -11.05 -0.89 -6.88
N VAL A 75 -11.31 -0.28 -5.72
CA VAL A 75 -10.51 -0.48 -4.51
C VAL A 75 -10.44 -1.97 -4.14
N ARG A 76 -11.58 -2.65 -4.12
CA ARG A 76 -11.64 -4.10 -3.85
C ARG A 76 -10.88 -4.91 -4.89
N ALA A 77 -11.17 -4.69 -6.19
CA ALA A 77 -10.50 -5.42 -7.27
C ALA A 77 -8.99 -5.18 -7.32
N SER A 78 -8.52 -4.00 -6.90
CA SER A 78 -7.08 -3.69 -6.84
C SER A 78 -6.34 -4.40 -5.72
N SER A 79 -7.06 -4.96 -4.73
CA SER A 79 -6.49 -5.70 -3.60
C SER A 79 -6.26 -7.19 -3.92
N ASP A 80 -6.83 -7.70 -5.02
CA ASP A 80 -7.02 -9.14 -5.26
C ASP A 80 -6.09 -9.74 -6.35
N GLY A 81 -5.09 -9.03 -6.90
CA GLY A 81 -4.35 -9.53 -8.08
C GLY A 81 -2.83 -9.27 -8.14
N GLU A 82 -2.14 -10.00 -9.03
CA GLU A 82 -0.71 -9.82 -9.34
C GLU A 82 -0.43 -8.43 -9.90
N GLY A 83 0.38 -7.67 -9.18
CA GLY A 83 0.93 -6.42 -9.67
C GLY A 83 1.08 -5.39 -8.57
N THR A 84 1.53 -4.21 -8.98
CA THR A 84 1.47 -3.03 -8.11
C THR A 84 -0.01 -2.63 -8.00
N PRO A 85 -0.58 -2.57 -6.78
CA PRO A 85 -1.97 -2.19 -6.62
C PRO A 85 -2.19 -0.78 -7.16
N PHE A 86 -3.38 -0.52 -7.70
CA PHE A 86 -3.76 0.82 -8.15
C PHE A 86 -3.68 1.83 -7.01
N LEU A 87 -4.12 1.41 -5.82
CA LEU A 87 -3.98 2.13 -4.56
C LEU A 87 -3.40 1.19 -3.52
N ASP A 88 -2.26 1.52 -2.95
CA ASP A 88 -1.71 0.81 -1.80
C ASP A 88 -2.39 1.19 -0.47
N THR A 89 -1.96 0.57 0.63
CA THR A 89 -2.56 0.81 1.94
C THR A 89 -2.45 2.27 2.43
N TYR A 90 -1.37 2.99 2.08
CA TYR A 90 -1.24 4.41 2.37
C TYR A 90 -2.28 5.25 1.66
N SER A 91 -2.40 5.06 0.34
CA SER A 91 -3.33 5.82 -0.49
C SER A 91 -4.78 5.45 -0.20
N LEU A 92 -5.09 4.20 0.13
CA LEU A 92 -6.42 3.80 0.59
C LEU A 92 -6.82 4.56 1.86
N ARG A 93 -5.97 4.61 2.88
CA ARG A 93 -6.27 5.36 4.11
C ARG A 93 -6.48 6.84 3.86
N ASN A 94 -5.64 7.44 3.02
CA ASN A 94 -5.53 8.89 2.87
C ASN A 94 -6.34 9.48 1.71
N LEU A 95 -6.86 8.67 0.79
CA LEU A 95 -7.66 9.13 -0.36
C LEU A 95 -9.06 8.52 -0.41
N VAL A 96 -9.26 7.35 0.18
CA VAL A 96 -10.54 6.62 0.10
C VAL A 96 -11.25 6.64 1.44
N MET A 97 -10.56 6.25 2.51
CA MET A 97 -11.18 6.09 3.82
C MET A 97 -11.33 7.41 4.57
N ALA A 98 -10.37 8.33 4.43
CA ALA A 98 -10.43 9.64 5.03
C ALA A 98 -9.79 10.69 4.12
N ALA A 99 -10.43 11.85 3.99
CA ALA A 99 -9.83 12.98 3.29
C ALA A 99 -8.63 13.53 4.09
N PRO A 100 -7.52 13.88 3.43
CA PRO A 100 -6.34 14.36 4.12
C PRO A 100 -6.57 15.74 4.72
N SER A 101 -6.11 15.95 5.96
CA SER A 101 -6.19 17.25 6.65
C SER A 101 -5.25 18.29 6.04
N SER A 102 -4.10 17.84 5.53
CA SER A 102 -3.20 18.69 4.76
C SER A 102 -2.55 17.94 3.61
N VAL A 103 -2.22 18.69 2.55
CA VAL A 103 -1.52 18.19 1.36
C VAL A 103 -0.51 19.24 0.94
N GLN A 104 0.77 18.89 0.96
CA GLN A 104 1.86 19.75 0.52
C GLN A 104 2.59 19.12 -0.66
N LEU A 105 2.65 19.82 -1.79
CA LEU A 105 3.45 19.40 -2.94
C LEU A 105 4.94 19.40 -2.56
N LEU A 106 5.60 18.25 -2.75
CA LEU A 106 7.04 18.10 -2.53
C LEU A 106 7.80 18.22 -3.84
N SER A 107 7.38 17.47 -4.86
CA SER A 107 8.03 17.46 -6.17
C SER A 107 7.05 17.07 -7.27
N ALA A 108 7.29 17.57 -8.47
CA ALA A 108 6.56 17.21 -9.67
C ALA A 108 7.55 17.04 -10.84
N MET A 109 7.36 16.01 -11.65
CA MET A 109 8.25 15.72 -12.77
C MET A 109 7.52 15.04 -13.92
N HIS A 110 7.79 15.50 -15.14
CA HIS A 110 7.51 14.71 -16.34
C HIS A 110 8.59 13.65 -16.51
N ILE A 111 8.19 12.38 -16.47
CA ILE A 111 9.07 11.25 -16.81
C ILE A 111 9.19 11.15 -18.34
N SER A 112 8.10 11.43 -19.04
CA SER A 112 8.03 11.57 -20.50
C SER A 112 6.93 12.59 -20.87
N PRO A 113 6.76 12.92 -22.16
CA PRO A 113 5.64 13.77 -22.59
C PRO A 113 4.25 13.24 -22.19
N GLU A 114 4.15 11.94 -21.94
CA GLU A 114 2.90 11.23 -21.63
C GLU A 114 2.89 10.61 -20.22
N LYS A 115 3.96 10.79 -19.43
CA LYS A 115 4.05 10.25 -18.06
C LYS A 115 4.45 11.35 -17.10
N TYR A 116 3.71 11.45 -16.00
CA TYR A 116 3.88 12.47 -14.99
C TYR A 116 3.86 11.85 -13.60
N LEU A 117 4.72 12.35 -12.72
CA LEU A 117 4.82 11.91 -11.34
C LEU A 117 4.76 13.13 -10.43
N GLN A 118 3.95 13.04 -9.37
CA GLN A 118 3.84 14.06 -8.35
C GLN A 118 3.93 13.44 -6.96
N ARG A 119 4.75 14.02 -6.09
CA ARG A 119 4.89 13.62 -4.69
C ARG A 119 4.31 14.69 -3.79
N CYS A 120 3.51 14.25 -2.82
CA CYS A 120 2.89 15.13 -1.84
C CYS A 120 3.14 14.58 -0.43
N ALA A 121 3.53 15.44 0.51
CA ALA A 121 3.40 15.14 1.93
C ALA A 121 1.93 15.27 2.32
N ILE A 122 1.44 14.30 3.07
CA ILE A 122 0.05 14.16 3.48
C ILE A 122 0.01 14.03 5.00
N VAL A 123 -0.94 14.74 5.60
CA VAL A 123 -1.31 14.54 7.01
C VAL A 123 -2.76 14.10 7.07
N ALA A 124 -3.00 12.90 7.59
CA ALA A 124 -4.34 12.36 7.80
C ALA A 124 -5.06 13.08 8.95
N PRO A 125 -6.41 12.99 9.03
CA PRO A 125 -7.15 13.46 10.22
C PRO A 125 -6.74 12.81 11.53
N SER A 126 -6.23 11.57 11.48
CA SER A 126 -5.67 10.88 12.66
C SER A 126 -4.35 11.48 13.15
N GLY A 127 -3.69 12.31 12.33
CA GLY A 127 -2.32 12.79 12.55
C GLY A 127 -1.24 11.97 11.84
N GLU A 128 -1.60 10.88 11.15
CA GLU A 128 -0.65 10.06 10.37
C GLU A 128 0.02 10.91 9.30
N GLU A 129 1.35 10.81 9.20
CA GLU A 129 2.15 11.52 8.20
C GLU A 129 2.75 10.54 7.19
N CYS A 130 2.52 10.81 5.91
CA CYS A 130 3.08 10.00 4.83
C CYS A 130 3.40 10.85 3.61
N VAL A 131 4.16 10.28 2.68
CA VAL A 131 4.35 10.84 1.35
C VAL A 131 3.59 9.97 0.36
N LEU A 132 2.68 10.57 -0.40
CA LEU A 132 2.01 9.90 -1.51
C LEU A 132 2.66 10.29 -2.84
N THR A 133 2.92 9.29 -3.67
CA THR A 133 3.41 9.41 -5.04
C THR A 133 2.29 9.08 -6.00
N PHE A 134 1.81 10.10 -6.72
CA PHE A 134 0.82 9.99 -7.77
C PHE A 134 1.52 9.76 -9.10
N SER A 135 1.23 8.63 -9.75
CA SER A 135 1.66 8.33 -11.12
C SER A 135 0.50 8.59 -12.07
N ALA A 136 0.70 9.37 -13.12
CA ALA A 136 -0.32 9.65 -14.12
C ALA A 136 0.23 9.48 -15.55
N ALA A 137 -0.64 9.07 -16.47
CA ALA A 137 -0.33 8.96 -17.88
C ALA A 137 -1.36 9.70 -18.73
N LEU A 138 -0.91 10.29 -19.82
CA LEU A 138 -1.78 10.94 -20.81
C LEU A 138 -2.37 9.84 -21.70
N GLN A 139 -3.68 9.66 -21.66
CA GLN A 139 -4.41 8.67 -22.47
C GLN A 139 -5.38 9.37 -23.43
N GLU A 140 -5.64 8.74 -24.57
CA GLU A 140 -6.69 9.15 -25.49
C GLU A 140 -8.01 8.50 -25.06
N VAL A 141 -8.94 9.33 -24.61
CA VAL A 141 -10.25 8.91 -24.10
C VAL A 141 -11.32 9.27 -25.11
N GLN A 142 -12.20 8.31 -25.38
CA GLN A 142 -13.34 8.48 -26.27
C GLN A 142 -14.50 9.13 -25.52
N GLU A 143 -14.87 10.35 -25.88
CA GLU A 143 -16.02 11.04 -25.31
C GLU A 143 -17.28 10.80 -26.16
N CYS A 144 -18.31 10.26 -25.54
CA CYS A 144 -19.63 10.10 -26.14
C CYS A 144 -20.26 11.47 -26.39
N GLN A 145 -20.56 11.78 -27.65
CA GLN A 145 -21.32 12.96 -28.03
C GLN A 145 -22.77 12.57 -28.30
N TYR A 146 -23.72 13.38 -27.80
CA TYR A 146 -25.16 13.15 -28.03
C TYR A 146 -25.53 13.14 -29.52
N ARG A 147 -24.76 13.85 -30.36
CA ARG A 147 -24.86 13.82 -31.82
C ARG A 147 -23.47 13.94 -32.44
N GLY A 148 -23.12 12.99 -33.32
CA GLY A 148 -21.88 13.01 -34.08
C GLY A 148 -21.01 11.78 -33.83
N PRO A 149 -19.89 11.65 -34.56
CA PRO A 149 -18.87 10.66 -34.23
C PRO A 149 -18.30 10.95 -32.83
N PRO A 150 -17.81 9.93 -32.11
CA PRO A 150 -17.18 10.12 -30.82
C PRO A 150 -15.96 11.05 -30.95
N LEU A 151 -15.74 11.88 -29.94
CA LEU A 151 -14.59 12.78 -29.92
C LEU A 151 -13.45 12.09 -29.17
N LEU A 152 -12.28 12.04 -29.79
CA LEU A 152 -11.05 11.65 -29.10
C LEU A 152 -10.49 12.86 -28.39
N SER A 153 -10.36 12.77 -27.07
CA SER A 153 -9.76 13.78 -26.21
C SER A 153 -8.55 13.18 -25.51
N LYS A 154 -7.54 14.00 -25.19
CA LYS A 154 -6.42 13.55 -24.34
C LYS A 154 -6.70 13.95 -22.91
N LYS A 155 -6.59 13.00 -21.97
CA LYS A 155 -6.80 13.22 -20.53
C LYS A 155 -5.67 12.58 -19.73
N TRP A 156 -5.31 13.21 -18.61
CA TRP A 156 -4.38 12.62 -17.66
C TRP A 156 -5.14 11.66 -16.75
N MET A 157 -4.79 10.39 -16.85
CA MET A 157 -5.38 9.29 -16.09
C MET A 157 -4.40 8.86 -15.01
N LEU A 158 -4.89 8.67 -13.79
CA LEU A 158 -4.10 8.16 -12.69
C LEU A 158 -3.71 6.72 -13.01
N GLN A 159 -2.43 6.38 -12.95
CA GLN A 159 -1.95 5.00 -13.16
C GLN A 159 -1.81 4.25 -11.84
N GLY A 160 -1.63 5.00 -10.75
CA GLY A 160 -1.66 4.48 -9.41
C GLY A 160 -1.18 5.52 -8.39
N VAL A 161 -1.45 5.23 -7.12
CA VAL A 161 -0.92 5.99 -6.00
C VAL A 161 -0.26 5.03 -5.04
N SER A 162 1.02 5.29 -4.75
CA SER A 162 1.75 4.60 -3.70
C SER A 162 2.13 5.57 -2.59
N GLY A 163 2.38 5.07 -1.40
CA GLY A 163 2.83 5.84 -0.27
C GLY A 163 4.04 5.26 0.44
N GLU A 164 4.66 6.11 1.23
CA GLU A 164 5.80 5.80 2.07
C GLU A 164 5.74 6.63 3.37
N CYS A 165 6.45 6.20 4.39
CA CYS A 165 6.58 6.96 5.64
C CYS A 165 7.25 8.32 5.36
N ASN A 166 6.80 9.39 6.01
CA ASN A 166 7.44 10.71 5.90
C ASN A 166 8.74 10.84 6.73
N SER A 167 9.11 9.78 7.47
CA SER A 167 10.28 9.74 8.34
C SER A 167 11.20 8.58 7.96
N ASP A 168 12.51 8.87 7.93
CA ASP A 168 13.56 7.85 7.76
C ASP A 168 13.83 7.07 9.07
N GLU A 169 13.42 7.61 10.22
CA GLU A 169 13.62 6.98 11.52
C GLU A 169 12.47 6.03 11.87
N LEU A 170 12.84 4.82 12.32
CA LEU A 170 11.88 3.83 12.80
C LEU A 170 11.29 4.25 14.16
N PRO A 171 9.96 4.08 14.37
CA PRO A 171 9.31 4.51 15.59
C PRO A 171 9.80 3.76 16.83
N SER A 172 10.32 4.52 17.81
CA SER A 172 10.74 3.99 19.11
C SER A 172 9.60 3.87 20.13
N HIS A 173 8.50 4.58 19.91
CA HIS A 173 7.31 4.60 20.74
C HIS A 173 6.07 4.85 19.87
N PRO A 174 4.86 4.50 20.34
CA PRO A 174 3.62 4.78 19.61
C PRO A 174 3.41 6.28 19.47
N SER A 175 3.07 6.72 18.25
CA SER A 175 2.68 8.10 17.95
C SER A 175 1.65 8.07 16.81
N PRO A 176 0.67 8.99 16.80
CA PRO A 176 -0.29 9.10 15.71
C PRO A 176 0.37 9.46 14.36
N SER A 177 1.57 10.06 14.38
CA SER A 177 2.29 10.43 13.16
C SER A 177 2.78 9.23 12.35
N PHE A 178 2.93 8.06 12.98
CA PHE A 178 3.50 6.90 12.30
C PHE A 178 2.41 6.05 11.63
N PRO A 179 2.60 5.69 10.34
CA PRO A 179 1.74 4.75 9.66
C PRO A 179 1.94 3.33 10.21
N PRO A 180 0.96 2.43 10.08
CA PRO A 180 1.05 1.08 10.63
C PRO A 180 2.18 0.25 10.00
N GLU A 181 2.53 0.50 8.74
CA GLU A 181 3.70 -0.10 8.07
C GLU A 181 5.00 0.16 8.84
N ALA A 182 5.21 1.42 9.27
CA ALA A 182 6.41 1.81 10.03
C ALA A 182 6.43 1.18 11.43
N VAL A 183 5.25 0.96 12.04
CA VAL A 183 5.13 0.25 13.33
C VAL A 183 5.54 -1.21 13.17
N VAL A 184 5.07 -1.90 12.13
CA VAL A 184 5.47 -3.28 11.82
C VAL A 184 6.98 -3.36 11.57
N GLU A 185 7.52 -2.46 10.75
CA GLU A 185 8.94 -2.41 10.44
C GLU A 185 9.81 -2.20 11.69
N ALA A 186 9.42 -1.28 12.58
CA ALA A 186 10.10 -1.06 13.86
C ALA A 186 10.07 -2.30 14.77
N GLN A 187 8.93 -3.00 14.82
CA GLN A 187 8.83 -4.25 15.58
C GLN A 187 9.70 -5.36 14.99
N LEU A 188 9.74 -5.52 13.67
CA LEU A 188 10.59 -6.50 13.00
C LEU A 188 12.08 -6.19 13.24
N ALA A 189 12.49 -4.92 13.13
CA ALA A 189 13.85 -4.49 13.44
C ALA A 189 14.21 -4.79 14.91
N ALA A 190 13.31 -4.51 15.84
CA ALA A 190 13.50 -4.82 17.26
C ALA A 190 13.57 -6.33 17.53
N LEU A 191 12.74 -7.15 16.89
CA LEU A 191 12.76 -8.62 17.00
C LEU A 191 14.08 -9.21 16.47
N ARG A 192 14.59 -8.69 15.35
CA ARG A 192 15.89 -9.07 14.78
C ARG A 192 17.04 -8.80 15.76
N GLU A 193 16.98 -7.71 16.49
CA GLU A 193 17.99 -7.31 17.48
C GLU A 193 17.73 -7.91 18.88
N GLY A 194 16.61 -8.59 19.09
CA GLY A 194 16.22 -9.16 20.39
C GLY A 194 15.73 -8.11 21.41
N ARG A 195 15.35 -6.91 20.97
CA ARG A 195 14.84 -5.82 21.83
C ARG A 195 13.34 -5.97 22.12
N VAL A 196 13.00 -6.97 22.94
CA VAL A 196 11.60 -7.31 23.27
C VAL A 196 10.81 -6.13 23.86
N ALA A 197 11.43 -5.31 24.70
CA ALA A 197 10.76 -4.15 25.30
C ALA A 197 10.29 -3.14 24.25
N SER A 198 11.05 -2.95 23.17
CA SER A 198 10.66 -2.07 22.06
C SER A 198 9.49 -2.65 21.26
N VAL A 199 9.43 -3.97 21.08
CA VAL A 199 8.28 -4.64 20.45
C VAL A 199 7.02 -4.46 21.30
N PHE A 200 7.16 -4.69 22.61
CA PHE A 200 6.08 -4.57 23.58
C PHE A 200 5.57 -3.13 23.74
N ALA A 201 6.42 -2.12 23.53
CA ALA A 201 6.00 -0.71 23.56
C ALA A 201 4.84 -0.44 22.58
N HIS A 202 4.90 -1.06 21.40
CA HIS A 202 3.90 -0.96 20.32
C HIS A 202 2.70 -1.91 20.45
N ALA A 203 2.67 -2.80 21.45
CA ALA A 203 1.51 -3.65 21.69
C ALA A 203 0.32 -2.83 22.21
N SER A 204 -0.88 -3.10 21.68
CA SER A 204 -2.11 -2.41 22.11
C SER A 204 -2.42 -2.67 23.58
N PRO A 205 -3.20 -1.81 24.26
CA PRO A 205 -3.56 -2.01 25.66
C PRO A 205 -4.21 -3.37 25.94
N GLU A 206 -5.07 -3.85 25.03
CA GLU A 206 -5.71 -5.17 25.13
C GLU A 206 -4.68 -6.31 24.99
N ASN A 207 -3.78 -6.20 24.02
CA ASN A 207 -2.69 -7.17 23.83
C ASN A 207 -1.76 -7.23 25.06
N LYS A 208 -1.41 -6.06 25.63
CA LYS A 208 -0.61 -5.96 26.87
C LYS A 208 -1.32 -6.61 28.06
N ALA A 209 -2.64 -6.39 28.20
CA ALA A 209 -3.43 -7.01 29.25
C ALA A 209 -3.46 -8.55 29.14
N SER A 210 -3.54 -9.07 27.91
CA SER A 210 -3.59 -10.51 27.63
C SER A 210 -2.23 -11.20 27.81
N THR A 211 -1.17 -10.62 27.24
CA THR A 211 0.18 -11.21 27.27
C THR A 211 0.88 -11.00 28.61
N GLY A 212 0.45 -10.00 29.39
CA GLY A 212 1.00 -9.65 30.69
C GLY A 212 2.22 -8.74 30.58
N PRO A 213 2.99 -8.56 31.67
CA PRO A 213 4.11 -7.63 31.70
C PRO A 213 5.22 -8.07 30.73
N VAL A 214 6.15 -7.15 30.44
CA VAL A 214 7.18 -7.34 29.41
C VAL A 214 8.02 -8.60 29.63
N GLU A 215 8.26 -9.01 30.88
CA GLU A 215 9.00 -10.23 31.22
C GLU A 215 8.24 -11.49 30.79
N LYS A 216 6.92 -11.51 30.96
CA LYS A 216 6.06 -12.62 30.54
C LYS A 216 5.97 -12.68 29.01
N PHE A 217 5.87 -11.52 28.36
CA PHE A 217 5.90 -11.42 26.90
C PHE A 217 7.24 -11.90 26.33
N ALA A 218 8.36 -11.51 26.94
CA ALA A 218 9.69 -12.00 26.58
C ALA A 218 9.83 -13.51 26.77
N ALA A 219 9.35 -14.05 27.90
CA ALA A 219 9.34 -15.48 28.12
C ALA A 219 8.52 -16.21 27.04
N MET A 220 7.36 -15.67 26.65
CA MET A 220 6.51 -16.22 25.61
C MET A 220 7.20 -16.27 24.25
N LEU A 221 7.85 -15.18 23.81
CA LEU A 221 8.59 -15.14 22.55
C LEU A 221 9.79 -16.11 22.53
N ASN A 222 10.49 -16.28 23.65
CA ASN A 222 11.69 -17.13 23.71
C ASN A 222 11.40 -18.62 23.89
N THR A 223 10.31 -18.96 24.59
CA THR A 223 10.03 -20.37 24.96
C THR A 223 9.00 -21.04 24.07
N ASN A 224 8.09 -20.28 23.43
CA ASN A 224 7.08 -20.85 22.56
C ASN A 224 7.66 -21.16 21.16
N PRO A 225 7.69 -22.42 20.71
CA PRO A 225 8.24 -22.79 19.40
C PRO A 225 7.55 -22.11 18.21
N LEU A 226 6.31 -21.63 18.40
CA LEU A 226 5.57 -20.91 17.37
C LEU A 226 6.13 -19.51 17.11
N TYR A 227 6.66 -18.84 18.14
CA TYR A 227 7.12 -17.45 18.07
C TYR A 227 8.64 -17.31 18.17
N SER A 228 9.34 -18.30 18.71
CA SER A 228 10.80 -18.28 18.80
C SER A 228 11.51 -18.02 17.47
N PRO A 229 11.00 -18.44 16.29
CA PRO A 229 11.64 -18.13 15.01
C PRO A 229 11.60 -16.65 14.61
N LEU A 230 10.72 -15.84 15.21
CA LEU A 230 10.68 -14.39 15.00
C LEU A 230 11.92 -13.70 15.60
N MET A 231 12.46 -14.27 16.68
CA MET A 231 13.58 -13.70 17.39
C MET A 231 14.86 -13.91 16.60
N ARG A 232 15.63 -12.83 16.38
CA ARG A 232 16.91 -12.87 15.65
C ARG A 232 16.80 -13.55 14.29
N HIS A 233 15.68 -13.34 13.59
CA HIS A 233 15.51 -13.84 12.23
C HIS A 233 16.56 -13.26 11.28
N ALA A 234 16.87 -13.98 10.20
CA ALA A 234 17.81 -13.51 9.18
C ALA A 234 17.19 -12.43 8.29
N THR A 235 15.96 -12.68 7.81
CA THR A 235 15.22 -11.75 6.94
C THR A 235 13.74 -11.73 7.30
N ALA A 236 13.12 -10.59 7.07
CA ALA A 236 11.68 -10.38 7.11
C ALA A 236 11.27 -9.70 5.80
N GLU A 237 10.28 -10.25 5.12
CA GLU A 237 9.78 -9.76 3.83
C GLU A 237 8.28 -9.56 3.93
N THR A 238 7.82 -8.36 3.59
CA THR A 238 6.39 -8.10 3.41
C THR A 238 5.89 -8.87 2.20
N VAL A 239 4.97 -9.81 2.45
CA VAL A 239 4.27 -10.56 1.41
C VAL A 239 3.07 -9.75 0.93
N GLN A 240 2.32 -9.16 1.86
CA GLN A 240 1.12 -8.42 1.54
C GLN A 240 0.72 -7.45 2.64
N ARG A 241 0.10 -6.35 2.24
CA ARG A 241 -0.50 -5.36 3.13
C ARG A 241 -1.98 -5.24 2.82
N LEU A 242 -2.79 -5.13 3.85
CA LEU A 242 -4.24 -5.04 3.75
C LEU A 242 -4.73 -3.93 4.67
N GLN A 243 -5.70 -3.15 4.18
CA GLN A 243 -6.42 -2.15 4.95
C GLN A 243 -7.92 -2.48 4.93
N PRO A 244 -8.41 -3.42 5.77
CA PRO A 244 -9.83 -3.80 5.75
C PRO A 244 -10.79 -2.68 6.15
N SER A 245 -10.33 -1.75 7.00
CA SER A 245 -11.11 -0.61 7.46
C SER A 245 -10.21 0.57 7.83
N GLU A 246 -10.80 1.72 8.14
CA GLU A 246 -10.06 2.93 8.55
C GLU A 246 -9.22 2.71 9.83
N THR A 247 -9.63 1.79 10.68
CA THR A 247 -9.02 1.55 12.00
C THR A 247 -8.30 0.21 12.11
N THR A 248 -8.29 -0.60 11.05
CA THR A 248 -7.67 -1.94 11.07
C THR A 248 -6.71 -2.08 9.91
N TYR A 249 -5.48 -2.47 10.22
CA TYR A 249 -4.44 -2.78 9.26
C TYR A 249 -3.90 -4.19 9.49
N MET A 250 -3.56 -4.88 8.41
CA MET A 250 -2.98 -6.22 8.48
C MET A 250 -1.78 -6.32 7.53
N GLU A 251 -0.73 -7.01 7.97
CA GLU A 251 0.46 -7.24 7.16
C GLU A 251 0.93 -8.68 7.29
N VAL A 252 1.06 -9.35 6.16
CA VAL A 252 1.57 -10.71 6.06
C VAL A 252 3.07 -10.63 5.83
N ILE A 253 3.84 -11.18 6.77
CA ILE A 253 5.30 -11.18 6.76
C ILE A 253 5.81 -12.60 6.61
N ARG A 254 6.73 -12.80 5.67
CA ARG A 254 7.56 -13.99 5.56
C ARG A 254 8.84 -13.79 6.36
N ILE A 255 9.12 -14.70 7.27
CA ILE A 255 10.29 -14.70 8.14
C ILE A 255 11.19 -15.87 7.78
N THR A 256 12.46 -15.58 7.49
CA THR A 256 13.50 -16.62 7.41
C THR A 256 14.28 -16.61 8.71
N PRO A 257 14.21 -17.66 9.54
CA PRO A 257 14.93 -17.67 10.80
C PRO A 257 16.44 -17.74 10.56
N ALA A 258 17.24 -17.26 11.51
CA ALA A 258 18.69 -17.37 11.41
C ALA A 258 19.13 -18.83 11.53
N ALA A 259 20.17 -19.21 10.76
CA ALA A 259 20.80 -20.51 10.91
C ALA A 259 21.22 -20.72 12.38
N PRO A 260 21.10 -21.94 12.92
CA PRO A 260 21.49 -22.20 14.30
C PRO A 260 22.97 -21.85 14.42
N GLN A 261 23.31 -20.91 15.29
CA GLN A 261 24.71 -20.67 15.63
C GLN A 261 25.21 -21.95 16.29
N THR A 262 26.07 -22.68 15.58
CA THR A 262 26.79 -23.80 16.15
C THR A 262 27.86 -23.19 17.05
N ASP A 263 27.51 -22.96 18.31
CA ASP A 263 28.44 -22.57 19.35
C ASP A 263 29.44 -23.72 19.57
N GLY A 264 30.47 -23.74 18.74
CA GLY A 264 31.38 -24.86 18.57
C GLY A 264 32.74 -24.44 18.05
N ALA A 265 33.35 -23.42 18.67
CA ALA A 265 34.78 -23.19 18.56
C ALA A 265 35.34 -22.73 19.91
N ALA A 266 35.38 -23.68 20.85
CA ALA A 266 36.35 -23.60 21.93
C ALA A 266 37.74 -23.59 21.27
N SER A 267 38.44 -22.47 21.46
CA SER A 267 39.87 -22.33 21.21
C SER A 267 40.64 -23.37 22.03
N GLY A 268 40.92 -24.51 21.41
CA GLY A 268 41.78 -25.57 21.94
C GLY A 268 42.82 -25.94 20.90
N SER A 269 44.00 -25.35 21.02
CA SER A 269 45.20 -25.75 20.29
C SER A 269 45.57 -27.21 20.58
N SER A 270 45.71 -28.05 19.55
CA SER A 270 46.96 -28.78 19.23
C SER A 270 46.77 -29.97 18.29
N SER A 271 47.69 -30.04 17.32
CA SER A 271 48.31 -31.23 16.70
C SER A 271 47.48 -32.22 15.86
N SER A 272 47.66 -32.08 14.53
CA SER A 272 48.15 -33.12 13.60
C SER A 272 47.61 -34.55 13.71
N SER A 273 46.83 -34.98 12.71
CA SER A 273 47.22 -36.08 11.80
C SER A 273 46.19 -36.35 10.70
N ASN A 274 46.72 -36.80 9.56
CA ASN A 274 46.08 -37.12 8.29
C ASN A 274 44.86 -38.06 8.39
N ALA A 275 43.79 -37.75 7.64
CA ALA A 275 42.96 -38.78 6.98
C ALA A 275 42.08 -38.18 5.88
N SER A 276 42.22 -38.74 4.69
CA SER A 276 41.45 -38.46 3.47
C SER A 276 39.97 -38.83 3.65
N GLY A 277 39.15 -37.87 4.08
CA GLY A 277 37.70 -38.02 4.28
C GLY A 277 36.88 -37.52 3.10
N LYS A 278 36.02 -38.40 2.57
CA LYS A 278 35.00 -38.13 1.55
C LYS A 278 34.29 -36.79 1.77
N ARG A 279 34.33 -35.92 0.76
CA ARG A 279 33.50 -34.71 0.63
C ARG A 279 32.02 -35.12 0.55
N GLY A 280 31.39 -35.29 1.71
CA GLY A 280 29.94 -35.24 1.83
C GLY A 280 29.53 -33.78 1.66
N SER A 281 28.91 -33.45 0.54
CA SER A 281 28.20 -32.20 0.33
C SER A 281 27.09 -32.10 1.37
N SER A 282 27.37 -31.46 2.50
CA SER A 282 26.40 -31.06 3.50
C SER A 282 25.42 -30.11 2.81
N LYS A 283 24.30 -30.66 2.33
CA LYS A 283 23.12 -29.87 1.96
C LYS A 283 22.79 -29.03 3.18
N GLN A 284 23.11 -27.74 3.13
CA GLN A 284 22.57 -26.78 4.08
C GLN A 284 21.06 -26.98 4.05
N GLN A 285 20.50 -27.53 5.13
CA GLN A 285 19.08 -27.54 5.34
C GLN A 285 18.68 -26.06 5.46
N GLN A 286 18.33 -25.46 4.32
CA GLN A 286 17.69 -24.15 4.29
C GLN A 286 16.46 -24.27 5.17
N GLN A 287 16.45 -23.56 6.29
CA GLN A 287 15.30 -23.52 7.17
C GLN A 287 14.12 -22.97 6.36
N GLN A 288 12.98 -23.64 6.46
CA GLN A 288 11.81 -23.20 5.72
C GLN A 288 11.35 -21.84 6.25
N PRO A 289 11.03 -20.89 5.36
CA PRO A 289 10.46 -19.62 5.80
C PRO A 289 9.11 -19.85 6.46
N LEU A 290 8.84 -19.10 7.51
CA LEU A 290 7.58 -19.10 8.25
C LEU A 290 6.78 -17.85 7.88
N ILE A 291 5.47 -17.92 7.99
CA ILE A 291 4.58 -16.80 7.66
C ILE A 291 3.83 -16.37 8.91
N PHE A 292 3.74 -15.07 9.10
CA PHE A 292 3.06 -14.45 10.23
C PHE A 292 2.19 -13.30 9.74
N MET A 293 1.08 -13.09 10.42
CA MET A 293 0.16 -11.98 10.17
C MET A 293 0.18 -11.03 11.34
N TRP A 294 0.63 -9.81 11.09
CA TRP A 294 0.47 -8.67 11.99
C TRP A 294 -0.94 -8.11 11.84
N ILE A 295 -1.59 -7.86 12.96
CA ILE A 295 -2.90 -7.20 13.04
C ILE A 295 -2.72 -5.98 13.94
N LEU A 296 -2.97 -4.80 13.37
CA LEU A 296 -2.88 -3.52 14.07
C LEU A 296 -4.25 -2.85 14.06
N SER A 297 -4.56 -2.18 15.17
CA SER A 297 -5.69 -1.26 15.24
C SER A 297 -5.25 0.14 15.62
N ARG A 298 -5.97 1.12 15.08
CA ARG A 298 -5.85 2.52 15.48
C ARG A 298 -6.61 2.73 16.77
N GLN A 299 -5.92 3.18 17.82
CA GLN A 299 -6.50 3.31 19.15
C GLN A 299 -7.47 4.49 19.25
N SER A 300 -8.49 4.35 20.08
CA SER A 300 -9.56 5.34 20.23
C SER A 300 -9.10 6.66 20.87
N GLU A 301 -9.82 7.74 20.56
CA GLU A 301 -9.51 9.10 20.99
C GLU A 301 -9.48 9.29 22.52
N ASN A 302 -10.20 8.44 23.25
CA ASN A 302 -10.30 8.52 24.71
C ASN A 302 -9.18 7.78 25.45
N SER A 303 -8.13 7.34 24.74
CA SER A 303 -7.01 6.61 25.31
C SER A 303 -5.73 7.46 25.32
N ALA A 304 -4.78 7.11 26.19
CA ALA A 304 -3.44 7.71 26.19
C ALA A 304 -2.67 7.48 24.88
N TRP A 305 -3.18 6.59 24.02
CA TRP A 305 -2.61 6.23 22.73
C TRP A 305 -3.49 6.70 21.57
N SER A 306 -4.34 7.70 21.79
CA SER A 306 -5.27 8.25 20.79
C SER A 306 -4.64 8.33 19.39
N ASN A 307 -5.32 7.72 18.42
CA ASN A 307 -4.94 7.67 17.01
C ASN A 307 -3.60 6.97 16.68
N CYS A 308 -2.91 6.38 17.66
CA CYS A 308 -1.72 5.58 17.40
C CYS A 308 -2.12 4.24 16.78
N TRP A 309 -1.37 3.79 15.78
CA TRP A 309 -1.41 2.40 15.35
C TRP A 309 -0.66 1.52 16.34
N MET A 310 -1.31 0.45 16.82
CA MET A 310 -0.73 -0.47 17.79
C MET A 310 -1.07 -1.92 17.43
N THR A 311 -0.20 -2.85 17.82
CA THR A 311 -0.33 -4.27 17.48
C THR A 311 -1.26 -4.99 18.43
N ASP A 312 -2.38 -5.49 17.90
CA ASP A 312 -3.32 -6.32 18.64
C ASP A 312 -2.88 -7.77 18.69
N ALA A 313 -2.34 -8.28 17.58
CA ALA A 313 -1.90 -9.66 17.50
C ALA A 313 -0.83 -9.87 16.42
N VAL A 314 -0.02 -10.89 16.65
CA VAL A 314 0.84 -11.52 15.63
C VAL A 314 0.46 -12.98 15.60
N ARG A 315 0.02 -13.50 14.44
CA ARG A 315 -0.48 -14.87 14.32
C ARG A 315 0.37 -15.67 13.33
N PRO A 316 0.89 -16.86 13.71
CA PRO A 316 1.54 -17.74 12.75
C PRO A 316 0.50 -18.25 11.74
N MET A 317 0.94 -18.45 10.50
CA MET A 317 0.13 -18.98 9.41
C MET A 317 0.75 -20.26 8.86
N SER A 318 -0.08 -21.25 8.55
CA SER A 318 0.37 -22.54 7.99
C SER A 318 0.81 -22.43 6.54
N SER A 319 0.26 -21.48 5.80
CA SER A 319 0.57 -21.17 4.41
C SER A 319 0.17 -19.72 4.14
N ILE A 320 0.66 -19.15 3.04
CA ILE A 320 0.06 -17.95 2.46
C ILE A 320 -1.25 -18.41 1.81
N PRO A 321 -2.42 -17.86 2.20
CA PRO A 321 -3.68 -18.16 1.56
C PRO A 321 -3.59 -17.98 0.04
N ALA A 322 -4.34 -18.80 -0.71
CA ALA A 322 -4.22 -18.84 -2.17
C ALA A 322 -4.55 -17.48 -2.81
N GLU A 323 -5.46 -16.74 -2.18
CA GLU A 323 -5.84 -15.36 -2.48
C GLU A 323 -4.67 -14.36 -2.40
N PHE A 324 -3.55 -14.72 -1.80
CA PHE A 324 -2.38 -13.85 -1.60
C PHE A 324 -1.14 -14.31 -2.39
N THR A 325 -1.24 -15.41 -3.15
CA THR A 325 -0.16 -15.99 -3.97
C THR A 325 -0.44 -15.88 -5.47
N ARG A 326 -1.42 -15.07 -5.86
CA ARG A 326 -2.07 -15.16 -7.16
C ARG A 326 -2.03 -13.91 -7.98
#